data_AF-A0A2K8QJI4-F1
#
_entry.id   AF-A0A2K8QJI4-F1
#
_cell.length_a   1.000
_cell.length_b   1.000
_cell.length_c   1.000
_cell.angle_alpha   90.00
_cell.angle_beta   90.00
_cell.angle_gamma   90.00
#
_symmetry.space_group_name_H-M   'P 1'
#
loop_
_entity.id
_entity.type
_entity.pdbx_description
1 polymer ?
#
loop_
_entity_poly.entity_id
_entity_poly.type
_entity_poly.pdbx_seq_one_letter_code
_entity_poly.pdbx_strand_id
1 'polypeptide(L)'
;MSDINTQHYLSAQLAPLGITTLDAMWQLFVHIGKFWRNLDDSPTYQPLLYSFMANRIDTNPLYQQYYATAQTVIAQLIQEHGQEGAYTFLFTDASANQPPALTPLTITRQKVSNEFIALQLSLGGFKSFGGALNYPGYFGGANVPGAPIPYRSF
;
A
#
# COMPACT_ATOMS: atom_id res chain seq x y z
N MET A 1 12.62 -30.11 -7.87
CA MET A 1 11.76 -29.21 -7.09
C MET A 1 12.49 -28.92 -5.79
N SER A 2 13.27 -27.85 -5.78
CA SER A 2 13.95 -27.37 -4.58
C SER A 2 13.06 -26.31 -3.95
N ASP A 3 12.49 -26.62 -2.79
CA ASP A 3 11.78 -25.66 -1.94
C ASP A 3 12.76 -24.58 -1.50
N ILE A 4 12.81 -23.47 -2.22
CA ILE A 4 13.50 -22.27 -1.76
C ILE A 4 12.53 -21.58 -0.80
N ASN A 5 12.61 -21.98 0.47
CA ASN A 5 12.10 -21.18 1.55
C ASN A 5 12.85 -19.84 1.51
N THR A 6 12.25 -18.83 0.88
CA THR A 6 12.90 -17.55 0.55
C THR A 6 12.87 -16.60 1.76
N GLN A 7 13.06 -17.16 2.96
CA GLN A 7 13.17 -16.39 4.18
C GLN A 7 14.63 -15.94 4.34
N HIS A 8 14.83 -14.63 4.48
CA HIS A 8 16.14 -14.07 4.74
C HIS A 8 16.60 -14.48 6.14
N TYR A 9 17.80 -15.03 6.27
CA TYR A 9 18.31 -15.59 7.53
C TYR A 9 18.30 -14.61 8.73
N LEU A 10 18.43 -13.31 8.47
CA LEU A 10 18.31 -12.27 9.50
C LEU A 10 16.87 -12.00 9.96
N SER A 11 15.85 -12.30 9.16
CA SER A 11 14.45 -11.97 9.53
C SER A 11 13.99 -12.78 10.74
N ALA A 12 14.44 -14.03 10.86
CA ALA A 12 14.13 -14.93 11.98
C ALA A 12 14.63 -14.43 13.35
N GLN A 13 15.55 -13.47 13.38
CA GLN A 13 16.14 -12.92 14.59
C GLN A 13 15.54 -11.56 14.97
N LEU A 14 14.67 -10.99 14.14
CA LEU A 14 14.08 -9.69 14.40
C LEU A 14 12.99 -9.79 15.45
N ALA A 15 12.93 -8.78 16.33
CA ALA A 15 11.79 -8.60 17.21
C ALA A 15 10.52 -8.33 16.36
N PRO A 16 9.33 -8.70 16.85
CA PRO A 16 8.08 -8.30 16.21
C PRO A 16 7.95 -6.77 16.08
N LEU A 17 7.22 -6.30 15.07
CA LEU A 17 6.88 -4.88 14.98
C LEU A 17 6.08 -4.41 16.21
N GLY A 18 6.40 -3.21 16.69
CA GLY A 18 5.65 -2.58 17.77
C GLY A 18 4.22 -2.25 17.36
N ILE A 19 3.31 -2.28 18.34
CA ILE A 19 1.87 -2.01 18.14
C ILE A 19 1.66 -0.62 17.52
N THR A 20 2.40 0.39 17.98
CA THR A 20 2.33 1.76 17.42
C THR A 20 2.71 1.82 15.94
N THR A 21 3.69 1.01 15.50
CA THR A 21 4.07 0.93 14.09
C THR A 21 2.97 0.24 13.28
N LEU A 22 2.43 -0.87 13.79
CA LEU A 22 1.31 -1.58 13.15
C LEU A 22 0.10 -0.67 12.98
N ASP A 23 -0.26 0.09 14.01
CA ASP A 23 -1.36 1.05 13.98
C ASP A 23 -1.11 2.16 12.96
N ALA A 24 0.10 2.73 12.91
CA ALA A 24 0.45 3.74 11.91
C ALA A 24 0.37 3.19 10.47
N MET A 25 0.82 1.95 10.26
CA MET A 25 0.74 1.30 8.94
C MET A 25 -0.71 0.99 8.55
N TRP A 26 -1.55 0.59 9.51
CA TRP A 26 -2.98 0.43 9.29
C TRP A 26 -3.65 1.76 8.95
N GLN A 27 -3.36 2.83 9.67
CA GLN A 27 -3.89 4.17 9.37
C GLN A 27 -3.47 4.66 7.99
N LEU A 28 -2.19 4.46 7.61
CA LEU A 28 -1.71 4.75 6.26
C LEU A 28 -2.53 4.00 5.21
N PHE A 29 -2.74 2.70 5.40
CA PHE A 29 -3.53 1.87 4.51
C PHE A 29 -4.96 2.40 4.40
N VAL A 30 -5.65 2.68 5.51
CA VAL A 30 -7.01 3.25 5.50
C VAL A 30 -7.07 4.58 4.72
N HIS A 31 -6.11 5.49 4.94
CA HIS A 31 -6.09 6.78 4.25
C HIS A 31 -5.79 6.65 2.75
N ILE A 32 -4.99 5.66 2.32
CA ILE A 32 -4.85 5.34 0.89
C ILE A 32 -6.22 4.95 0.30
N GLY A 33 -6.99 4.12 1.01
CA GLY A 33 -8.30 3.67 0.57
C GLY A 33 -9.30 4.82 0.44
N LYS A 34 -9.31 5.72 1.44
CA LYS A 34 -10.12 6.94 1.45
C LYS A 34 -9.73 7.91 0.32
N PHE A 35 -8.43 8.14 0.13
CA PHE A 35 -7.92 9.09 -0.86
C PHE A 35 -8.28 8.67 -2.29
N TRP A 36 -8.09 7.39 -2.62
CA TRP A 36 -8.39 6.87 -3.96
C TRP A 36 -9.84 6.37 -4.12
N ARG A 37 -10.60 6.32 -3.02
CA ARG A 37 -11.98 5.77 -2.98
C ARG A 37 -12.05 4.33 -3.46
N ASN A 38 -11.02 3.55 -3.16
CA ASN A 38 -10.78 2.23 -3.76
C ASN A 38 -11.33 1.08 -2.92
N LEU A 39 -11.25 1.19 -1.60
CA LEU A 39 -11.66 0.16 -0.65
C LEU A 39 -12.47 0.76 0.48
N ASP A 40 -13.47 0.00 0.93
CA ASP A 40 -14.22 0.34 2.14
C ASP A 40 -13.30 0.22 3.36
N ASP A 41 -13.56 1.03 4.39
CA ASP A 41 -12.83 1.00 5.68
C ASP A 41 -13.26 -0.24 6.50
N SER A 42 -12.92 -1.42 5.99
CA SER A 42 -13.26 -2.70 6.59
C SER A 42 -12.11 -3.26 7.44
N PRO A 43 -12.36 -3.61 8.71
CA PRO A 43 -11.38 -4.30 9.57
C PRO A 43 -10.85 -5.62 8.97
N THR A 44 -11.55 -6.20 8.00
CA THR A 44 -11.15 -7.45 7.32
C THR A 44 -9.82 -7.35 6.57
N TYR A 45 -9.38 -6.15 6.17
CA TYR A 45 -8.12 -5.95 5.47
C TYR A 45 -6.90 -5.87 6.40
N GLN A 46 -7.10 -5.64 7.70
CA GLN A 46 -5.99 -5.46 8.65
C GLN A 46 -5.11 -6.72 8.78
N PRO A 47 -5.66 -7.95 8.94
CA PRO A 47 -4.83 -9.16 8.93
C PRO A 47 -4.07 -9.35 7.62
N LEU A 48 -4.69 -9.01 6.47
CA LEU A 48 -4.05 -9.13 5.15
C LEU A 48 -2.86 -8.18 5.03
N LEU A 49 -3.01 -6.94 5.50
CA LEU A 49 -1.92 -5.97 5.57
C LEU A 49 -0.77 -6.47 6.45
N TYR A 50 -1.08 -7.01 7.63
CA TYR A 50 -0.05 -7.47 8.56
C TYR A 50 0.69 -8.70 8.03
N SER A 51 -0.02 -9.65 7.40
CA SER A 51 0.62 -10.75 6.68
C SER A 51 1.50 -10.27 5.54
N PHE A 52 1.05 -9.27 4.76
CA PHE A 52 1.86 -8.65 3.72
C PHE A 52 3.15 -8.04 4.28
N MET A 53 3.06 -7.29 5.37
CA MET A 53 4.21 -6.67 6.04
C MET A 53 5.19 -7.72 6.59
N ALA A 54 4.68 -8.78 7.21
CA ALA A 54 5.51 -9.89 7.69
C ALA A 54 6.26 -10.55 6.53
N ASN A 55 5.58 -10.86 5.42
CA ASN A 55 6.20 -11.43 4.22
C ASN A 55 7.30 -10.53 3.65
N ARG A 56 7.09 -9.20 3.67
CA ARG A 56 8.12 -8.23 3.23
C ARG A 56 9.35 -8.25 4.13
N ILE A 57 9.17 -8.30 5.45
CA ILE A 57 10.27 -8.41 6.41
C ILE A 57 11.01 -9.74 6.23
N ASP A 58 10.28 -10.84 6.03
CA ASP A 58 10.87 -12.16 5.80
C ASP A 58 11.72 -12.20 4.53
N THR A 59 11.28 -11.54 3.46
CA THR A 59 12.05 -11.47 2.22
C THR A 59 13.22 -10.47 2.32
N ASN A 60 12.98 -9.33 2.98
CA ASN A 60 13.95 -8.26 3.16
C ASN A 60 13.80 -7.62 4.56
N PRO A 61 14.70 -7.95 5.50
CA PRO A 61 14.72 -7.44 6.88
C PRO A 61 14.66 -5.92 7.01
N LEU A 62 15.13 -5.16 6.00
CA LEU A 62 15.11 -3.70 6.02
C LEU A 62 13.69 -3.12 6.09
N TYR A 63 12.66 -3.87 5.69
CA TYR A 63 11.27 -3.40 5.80
C TYR A 63 10.86 -3.12 7.24
N GLN A 64 11.45 -3.79 8.22
CA GLN A 64 11.20 -3.45 9.63
C GLN A 64 11.60 -1.99 9.91
N GLN A 65 12.77 -1.57 9.46
CA GLN A 65 13.24 -0.19 9.60
C GLN A 65 12.41 0.76 8.73
N TYR A 66 12.01 0.37 7.52
CA TYR A 66 11.18 1.21 6.67
C TYR A 66 9.81 1.51 7.30
N TYR A 67 9.17 0.53 7.95
CA TYR A 67 7.91 0.76 8.66
C TYR A 67 8.09 1.66 9.89
N ALA A 68 9.17 1.48 10.65
CA ALA A 68 9.49 2.37 11.77
C ALA A 68 9.76 3.81 11.30
N THR A 69 10.53 3.98 10.22
CA THR A 69 10.77 5.29 9.60
C THR A 69 9.48 5.91 9.08
N ALA A 70 8.60 5.13 8.45
CA ALA A 70 7.31 5.60 7.98
C ALA A 70 6.42 6.10 9.11
N GLN A 71 6.38 5.40 10.26
CA GLN A 71 5.68 5.87 11.46
C GLN A 71 6.19 7.26 11.88
N THR A 72 7.50 7.47 11.96
CA THR A 72 8.09 8.76 12.36
C THR A 72 7.76 9.86 11.36
N VAL A 73 7.90 9.60 10.06
CA VAL A 73 7.60 10.57 8.99
C VAL A 73 6.12 10.95 9.00
N ILE A 74 5.21 9.98 9.13
CA ILE A 74 3.77 10.25 9.20
C ILE A 74 3.46 11.13 10.41
N ALA A 75 4.03 10.81 11.59
CA ALA A 75 3.82 11.63 12.78
C ALA A 75 4.30 13.08 12.59
N GLN A 76 5.46 13.29 11.95
CA GLN A 76 5.99 14.62 11.62
C GLN A 76 5.07 15.36 10.65
N LEU A 77 4.67 14.72 9.54
CA LEU A 77 3.78 15.34 8.57
C LEU A 77 2.42 15.70 9.20
N ILE A 78 1.90 14.88 10.12
CA ILE A 78 0.65 15.18 10.85
C ILE A 78 0.82 16.42 11.73
N GLN A 79 1.99 16.60 12.37
CA GLN A 79 2.27 17.80 13.16
C GLN A 79 2.36 19.05 12.27
N GLU A 80 2.94 18.93 11.07
CA GLU A 80 3.17 20.05 10.15
C GLU A 80 1.92 20.46 9.36
N HIS A 81 1.09 19.49 8.97
CA HIS A 81 0.01 19.69 8.00
C HIS A 81 -1.38 19.27 8.50
N GLY A 82 -1.49 18.75 9.72
CA GLY A 82 -2.69 18.07 10.19
C GLY A 82 -2.87 16.70 9.52
N GLN A 83 -3.82 15.90 10.01
CA GLN A 83 -3.96 14.50 9.60
C GLN A 83 -4.24 14.32 8.10
N GLU A 84 -5.31 14.93 7.58
CA GLU A 84 -5.68 14.80 6.16
C GLU A 84 -4.63 15.44 5.23
N GLY A 85 -4.05 16.57 5.66
CA GLY A 85 -3.00 17.26 4.91
C GLY A 85 -1.73 16.42 4.79
N ALA A 86 -1.34 15.74 5.86
CA ALA A 86 -0.18 14.86 5.90
C ALA A 86 -0.26 13.71 4.88
N TYR A 87 -1.40 13.00 4.88
CA TYR A 87 -1.60 11.89 3.93
C TYR A 87 -1.73 12.39 2.50
N THR A 88 -2.45 13.50 2.28
CA THR A 88 -2.54 14.13 0.95
C THR A 88 -1.16 14.51 0.43
N PHE A 89 -0.34 15.15 1.26
CA PHE A 89 1.04 15.52 0.91
C PHE A 89 1.87 14.28 0.55
N LEU A 90 1.87 13.26 1.42
CA LEU A 90 2.58 12.01 1.19
C LEU A 90 2.17 11.34 -0.13
N PHE A 91 0.90 11.44 -0.53
CA PHE A 91 0.39 10.77 -1.72
C PHE A 91 0.57 11.55 -3.01
N THR A 92 0.81 12.86 -2.94
CA THR A 92 0.80 13.74 -4.11
C THR A 92 2.14 14.42 -4.40
N ASP A 93 3.07 14.43 -3.45
CA ASP A 93 4.40 14.98 -3.66
C ASP A 93 5.19 14.16 -4.70
N ALA A 94 5.32 14.72 -5.90
CA ALA A 94 6.04 14.11 -7.01
C ALA A 94 7.54 13.99 -6.75
N SER A 95 8.11 14.86 -5.91
CA SER A 95 9.54 14.84 -5.56
C SER A 95 9.87 13.65 -4.67
N ALA A 96 8.98 13.31 -3.73
CA ALA A 96 9.11 12.15 -2.87
C ALA A 96 9.05 10.81 -3.63
N ASN A 97 8.52 10.82 -4.86
CA ASN A 97 8.37 9.62 -5.70
C ASN A 97 9.49 9.42 -6.72
N GLN A 98 10.54 10.25 -6.72
CA GLN A 98 11.67 10.10 -7.64
C GLN A 98 12.71 9.12 -7.07
N PRO A 99 13.17 8.13 -7.86
CA PRO A 99 14.26 7.27 -7.44
C PRO A 99 15.61 8.01 -7.51
N PRO A 100 16.59 7.66 -6.67
CA PRO A 100 16.52 6.67 -5.59
C PRO A 100 15.87 7.21 -4.30
N ALA A 101 15.22 6.33 -3.54
CA ALA A 101 14.72 6.66 -2.20
C ALA A 101 15.88 6.76 -1.18
N LEU A 102 16.31 7.98 -0.87
CA LEU A 102 17.45 8.24 0.02
C LEU A 102 17.07 8.98 1.30
N THR A 103 15.96 9.71 1.29
CA THR A 103 15.45 10.46 2.45
C THR A 103 14.36 9.67 3.17
N PRO A 104 14.11 9.92 4.47
CA PRO A 104 13.00 9.30 5.19
C PRO A 104 11.64 9.42 4.47
N LEU A 105 11.36 10.60 3.90
CA LEU A 105 10.13 10.85 3.14
C LEU A 105 10.07 10.00 1.86
N THR A 106 11.13 9.99 1.05
CA THR A 106 11.17 9.20 -0.19
C THR A 106 11.12 7.69 0.09
N ILE A 107 11.73 7.22 1.18
CA ILE A 107 11.62 5.82 1.64
C ILE A 107 10.19 5.49 2.02
N THR A 108 9.56 6.33 2.84
CA THR A 108 8.16 6.17 3.27
C THR A 108 7.23 6.14 2.05
N ARG A 109 7.45 7.01 1.08
CA ARG A 109 6.66 7.05 -0.15
C ARG A 109 6.87 5.80 -1.01
N GLN A 110 8.11 5.47 -1.35
CA GLN A 110 8.41 4.47 -2.38
C GLN A 110 8.39 3.04 -1.85
N LYS A 111 8.84 2.79 -0.62
CA LYS A 111 8.96 1.43 -0.04
C LYS A 111 7.76 1.01 0.78
N VAL A 112 6.95 1.96 1.26
CA VAL A 112 5.79 1.66 2.11
C VAL A 112 4.49 2.08 1.41
N SER A 113 4.29 3.37 1.18
CA SER A 113 3.03 3.90 0.63
C SER A 113 2.70 3.31 -0.74
N ASN A 114 3.64 3.31 -1.68
CA ASN A 114 3.41 2.77 -3.03
C ASN A 114 3.11 1.26 -3.03
N GLU A 115 3.72 0.50 -2.12
CA GLU A 115 3.45 -0.93 -2.00
C GLU A 115 2.09 -1.21 -1.37
N PHE A 116 1.66 -0.39 -0.41
CA PHE A 116 0.32 -0.48 0.16
C PHE A 116 -0.73 -0.08 -0.88
N ILE A 117 -0.47 0.93 -1.71
CA ILE A 117 -1.30 1.25 -2.88
C ILE A 117 -1.40 0.03 -3.80
N ALA A 118 -0.27 -0.59 -4.15
CA ALA A 118 -0.28 -1.78 -5.01
C ALA A 118 -1.05 -2.96 -4.38
N LEU A 119 -0.92 -3.17 -3.07
CA LEU A 119 -1.70 -4.16 -2.34
C LEU A 119 -3.20 -3.84 -2.42
N GLN A 120 -3.61 -2.60 -2.20
CA GLN A 120 -5.02 -2.21 -2.31
C GLN A 120 -5.59 -2.48 -3.70
N LEU A 121 -4.85 -2.12 -4.75
CA LEU A 121 -5.27 -2.42 -6.12
C LEU A 121 -5.43 -3.93 -6.34
N SER A 122 -4.53 -4.74 -5.76
CA SER A 122 -4.57 -6.20 -5.84
C SER A 122 -5.74 -6.82 -5.05
N LEU A 123 -6.17 -6.18 -3.96
CA LEU A 123 -7.31 -6.60 -3.14
C LEU A 123 -8.67 -6.18 -3.73
N GLY A 124 -8.69 -5.65 -4.96
CA GLY A 124 -9.91 -5.24 -5.65
C GLY A 124 -10.20 -3.75 -5.58
N GLY A 125 -9.21 -2.92 -5.23
CA GLY A 125 -9.35 -1.47 -5.11
C GLY A 125 -9.78 -0.73 -6.39
N PHE A 126 -9.79 -1.38 -7.55
CA PHE A 126 -10.30 -0.79 -8.80
C PHE A 126 -11.83 -0.77 -8.92
N LYS A 127 -12.58 -1.31 -7.95
CA LYS A 127 -14.05 -1.44 -7.99
C LYS A 127 -14.79 -0.11 -8.25
N SER A 128 -14.13 1.03 -8.04
CA SER A 128 -14.68 2.39 -8.16
C SER A 128 -14.14 3.21 -9.35
N PHE A 129 -13.18 2.72 -10.13
CA PHE A 129 -12.68 3.44 -11.32
C PHE A 129 -13.67 3.26 -12.48
N GLY A 130 -14.66 4.16 -12.58
CA GLY A 130 -15.56 4.26 -13.73
C GLY A 130 -16.63 3.17 -13.84
N GLY A 131 -17.01 2.52 -12.73
CA GLY A 131 -18.04 1.46 -12.73
C GLY A 131 -17.55 0.09 -13.24
N ALA A 132 -16.25 -0.07 -13.44
CA ALA A 132 -15.65 -1.37 -13.75
C ALA A 132 -15.49 -2.21 -12.47
N LEU A 133 -16.28 -3.28 -12.37
CA LEU A 133 -16.19 -4.26 -11.29
C LEU A 133 -15.03 -5.23 -11.58
N ASN A 134 -13.91 -5.09 -10.87
CA ASN A 134 -12.84 -6.08 -10.92
C ASN A 134 -13.08 -7.19 -9.90
N TYR A 135 -13.13 -8.42 -10.38
CA TYR A 135 -13.04 -9.65 -9.60
C TYR A 135 -11.65 -10.25 -9.86
N PRO A 136 -10.98 -10.92 -8.89
CA PRO A 136 -9.69 -11.54 -9.14
C PRO A 136 -9.76 -12.48 -10.36
N GLY A 137 -9.01 -12.17 -11.42
CA GLY A 137 -9.00 -12.91 -12.69
C GLY A 137 -9.95 -12.40 -13.78
N TYR A 138 -10.69 -11.30 -13.54
CA TYR A 138 -11.62 -10.72 -14.52
C TYR A 138 -11.46 -9.19 -14.58
N PHE A 139 -10.86 -8.72 -15.68
CA PHE A 139 -11.05 -7.34 -16.15
C PHE A 139 -12.25 -7.35 -17.09
N GLY A 140 -13.45 -7.21 -16.54
CA GLY A 140 -14.63 -6.95 -17.35
C GLY A 140 -14.49 -5.56 -17.94
N GLY A 141 -14.21 -5.47 -19.24
CA GLY A 141 -14.33 -4.22 -19.98
C GLY A 141 -15.66 -3.56 -19.60
N ALA A 142 -15.59 -2.28 -19.24
CA ALA A 142 -16.74 -1.50 -18.82
C ALA A 142 -17.76 -1.43 -19.97
N ASN A 143 -18.66 -2.41 -20.06
CA ASN A 143 -19.86 -2.33 -20.88
C ASN A 143 -20.85 -1.40 -20.16
N VAL A 144 -20.53 -0.11 -20.17
CA VAL A 144 -21.48 0.94 -19.84
C VAL A 144 -22.56 0.89 -20.92
N PRO A 145 -23.85 0.85 -20.57
CA PRO A 145 -24.93 0.92 -21.56
C PRO A 145 -24.73 2.14 -22.47
N GLY A 146 -24.47 1.90 -23.77
CA GLY A 146 -24.21 2.94 -24.77
C GLY A 146 -22.73 3.27 -25.04
N ALA A 147 -21.77 2.68 -24.32
CA ALA A 147 -20.36 2.82 -24.68
C ALA A 147 -19.97 1.89 -25.84
N PRO A 148 -19.10 2.34 -26.76
CA PRO A 148 -18.60 1.51 -27.84
C PRO A 148 -17.81 0.33 -27.29
N ILE A 149 -18.03 -0.85 -27.89
CA ILE A 149 -17.40 -2.10 -27.46
C ILE A 149 -15.87 -1.94 -27.59
N PRO A 150 -15.08 -2.20 -26.52
CA PRO A 150 -13.65 -1.87 -26.49
C PRO A 150 -12.77 -2.73 -27.42
N TYR A 151 -13.33 -3.76 -28.06
CA TYR A 151 -12.63 -4.60 -29.02
C TYR A 151 -13.36 -4.63 -30.36
N ARG A 152 -12.60 -4.86 -31.44
CA ARG A 152 -13.15 -5.03 -32.79
C ARG A 152 -14.02 -6.30 -32.80
N SER A 153 -15.32 -6.12 -33.02
CA SER A 153 -16.23 -7.20 -33.39
C SER A 153 -15.93 -7.64 -34.83
N PHE A 154 -15.73 -8.93 -35.06
CA PHE A 154 -15.73 -9.52 -36.39
C PHE A 154 -17.17 -9.86 -36.82
#